data_AF-A0A9X2UM09-F1
#
_entry.id   AF-A0A9X2UM09-F1
#
_cell.length_a   1.000
_cell.length_b   1.000
_cell.length_c   1.000
_cell.angle_alpha   90.00
_cell.angle_beta   90.00
_cell.angle_gamma   90.00
#
_symmetry.space_group_name_H-M   'P 1'
#
loop_
_entity.id
_entity.type
_entity.pdbx_description
1 polymer ?
#
loop_
_entity_poly.entity_id
_entity_poly.type
_entity_poly.pdbx_seq_one_letter_code
_entity_poly.pdbx_strand_id
1 'polypeptide(L)'
;MQRPGGPTAALGPIRAAEPDLWIWMGDNVYADTLNMTALDSIYARQNRRPGHRALRESTRVIGTWDDHDYGANDAGRSYPKRDRSQAHVLDFMDVPEDHPRRERAGVYSAHTYGPPGKRVKVILLDTRYHRDPITRDPIGRQRYFPNEEGTSWARRSGSG
;
A
#
# COMPACT_ATOMS: atom_id res chain seq x y z
N MET A 1 13.38 15.05 3.49
CA MET A 1 13.67 15.12 4.95
C MET A 1 12.44 14.64 5.69
N GLN A 2 12.46 13.49 6.39
CA GLN A 2 11.32 13.05 7.19
C GLN A 2 11.21 13.91 8.44
N ARG A 3 10.00 14.38 8.75
CA ARG A 3 9.72 15.17 9.96
C ARG A 3 9.93 14.32 11.22
N PRO A 4 10.44 14.92 12.32
CA PRO A 4 10.41 14.26 13.62
C PRO A 4 8.94 13.97 13.99
N GLY A 5 8.62 12.69 14.27
CA GLY A 5 7.24 12.21 14.52
C GLY A 5 6.61 11.37 13.40
N GLY A 6 7.34 11.01 12.34
CA GLY A 6 6.83 10.12 11.30
C GLY A 6 6.47 8.70 11.81
N PRO A 7 5.80 7.86 11.00
CA PRO A 7 5.17 6.60 11.40
C PRO A 7 6.08 5.64 12.19
N THR A 8 7.40 5.72 12.01
CA THR A 8 8.37 4.91 12.77
C THR A 8 8.36 5.18 14.27
N ALA A 9 8.10 6.42 14.72
CA ALA A 9 8.03 6.72 16.15
C ALA A 9 6.84 6.00 16.82
N ALA A 10 5.77 5.74 16.07
CA ALA A 10 4.58 5.05 16.56
C ALA A 10 4.77 3.52 16.66
N LEU A 11 5.70 2.92 15.90
CA LEU A 11 5.85 1.46 15.86
C LEU A 11 6.35 0.86 17.19
N GLY A 12 7.09 1.62 18.00
CA GLY A 12 7.52 1.18 19.33
C GLY A 12 6.33 0.94 20.27
N PRO A 13 5.47 1.96 20.50
CA PRO A 13 4.22 1.80 21.25
C PRO A 13 3.29 0.73 20.69
N ILE A 14 3.16 0.62 19.35
CA ILE A 14 2.34 -0.41 18.71
C ILE A 14 2.85 -1.80 19.06
N ARG A 15 4.16 -2.04 18.95
CA ARG A 15 4.78 -3.31 19.34
C ARG A 15 4.56 -3.62 20.83
N ALA A 16 4.62 -2.61 21.69
CA ALA A 16 4.38 -2.77 23.13
C ALA A 16 2.95 -3.21 23.47
N ALA A 17 2.00 -3.07 22.54
CA ALA A 17 0.65 -3.63 22.67
C ALA A 17 0.56 -5.10 22.23
N GLU A 18 1.69 -5.74 21.88
CA GLU A 18 1.82 -7.15 21.48
C GLU A 18 0.77 -7.62 20.44
N PRO A 19 0.65 -6.93 19.29
CA PRO A 19 -0.36 -7.28 18.30
C PRO A 19 -0.05 -8.61 17.61
N ASP A 20 -1.09 -9.42 17.40
CA ASP A 20 -1.02 -10.63 16.55
C ASP A 20 -0.78 -10.30 15.06
N LEU A 21 -1.27 -9.14 14.62
CA LEU A 21 -1.27 -8.71 13.23
C LEU A 21 -1.04 -7.20 13.11
N TRP A 22 -0.11 -6.82 12.24
CA TRP A 22 0.06 -5.44 11.77
C TRP A 22 -0.29 -5.35 10.29
N ILE A 23 -1.07 -4.34 9.93
CA ILE A 23 -1.54 -4.11 8.56
C ILE A 23 -1.03 -2.75 8.09
N TRP A 24 -0.10 -2.79 7.14
CA TRP A 24 0.30 -1.62 6.37
C TRP A 24 -0.81 -1.25 5.38
N MET A 25 -1.37 -0.06 5.52
CA MET A 25 -2.51 0.41 4.70
C MET A 25 -2.07 1.29 3.51
N GLY A 26 -0.78 1.34 3.22
CA GLY A 26 -0.16 2.25 2.26
C GLY A 26 0.72 3.31 2.92
N ASP A 27 1.38 4.11 2.10
CA ASP A 27 2.46 5.04 2.50
C ASP A 27 3.52 4.35 3.39
N ASN A 28 3.86 3.10 3.04
CA ASN A 28 4.84 2.33 3.80
C ASN A 28 6.22 3.00 3.69
N VAL A 29 6.47 3.59 2.52
CA VAL A 29 7.57 4.51 2.24
C VAL A 29 7.12 5.68 1.38
N TYR A 30 7.90 6.77 1.43
CA TYR A 30 7.75 7.93 0.55
C TYR A 30 8.86 7.93 -0.50
N ALA A 31 8.57 7.38 -1.68
CA ALA A 31 9.57 7.16 -2.72
C ALA A 31 9.48 8.11 -3.91
N ASP A 32 8.29 8.34 -4.47
CA ASP A 32 8.03 9.27 -5.59
C ASP A 32 9.12 9.26 -6.67
N THR A 33 9.45 8.08 -7.19
CA THR A 33 10.65 7.88 -8.01
C THR A 33 10.46 6.88 -9.15
N LEU A 34 10.99 7.25 -10.33
CA LEU A 34 11.16 6.34 -11.47
C LEU A 34 12.41 5.45 -11.34
N ASN A 35 13.27 5.69 -10.35
CA ASN A 35 14.49 4.94 -10.11
C ASN A 35 14.23 3.77 -9.14
N MET A 36 14.19 2.56 -9.68
CA MET A 36 13.87 1.36 -8.89
C MET A 36 14.98 0.97 -7.91
N THR A 37 16.24 1.31 -8.19
CA THR A 37 17.33 1.16 -7.22
C THR A 37 17.14 2.10 -6.02
N ALA A 38 16.60 3.30 -6.25
CA ALA A 38 16.25 4.20 -5.16
C ALA A 38 15.07 3.65 -4.34
N LEU A 39 14.02 3.13 -5.00
CA LEU A 39 12.89 2.49 -4.32
C LEU A 39 13.33 1.31 -3.44
N ASP A 40 14.17 0.42 -3.98
CA ASP A 40 14.79 -0.69 -3.24
C ASP A 40 15.52 -0.21 -1.99
N SER A 41 16.40 0.80 -2.15
CA SER A 41 17.15 1.39 -1.04
C SER A 41 16.25 2.01 0.03
N ILE A 42 15.12 2.60 -0.38
CA ILE A 42 14.15 3.22 0.52
C ILE A 42 13.42 2.15 1.34
N TYR A 43 12.96 1.06 0.72
CA TYR A 43 12.37 -0.08 1.42
C TYR A 43 13.37 -0.77 2.35
N ALA A 44 14.60 -1.00 1.88
CA ALA A 44 15.67 -1.55 2.71
C ALA A 44 15.91 -0.68 3.96
N ARG A 45 15.89 0.65 3.81
CA ARG A 45 16.01 1.57 4.94
C ARG A 45 14.81 1.47 5.89
N GLN A 46 13.59 1.33 5.39
CA GLN A 46 12.39 1.13 6.22
C GLN A 46 12.48 -0.17 7.02
N ASN A 47 12.93 -1.26 6.38
CA ASN A 47 13.15 -2.57 7.01
C ASN A 47 14.23 -2.55 8.10
N ARG A 48 15.27 -1.71 7.95
CA ARG A 48 16.32 -1.54 8.96
C ARG A 48 15.93 -0.64 10.13
N ARG A 49 14.78 0.05 10.09
CA ARG A 49 14.38 0.91 11.21
C ARG A 49 14.13 0.07 12.45
N PRO A 50 14.70 0.41 13.62
CA PRO A 50 14.60 -0.43 14.81
C PRO A 50 13.17 -0.81 15.18
N GLY A 51 12.22 0.14 15.13
CA GLY A 51 10.81 -0.12 15.43
C GLY A 51 10.15 -1.09 14.44
N HIS A 52 10.40 -0.93 13.14
CA HIS A 52 9.82 -1.82 12.12
C HIS A 52 10.46 -3.21 12.15
N ARG A 53 11.79 -3.28 12.29
CA ARG A 53 12.54 -4.52 12.44
C ARG A 53 12.03 -5.31 13.65
N ALA A 54 11.94 -4.66 14.82
CA ALA A 54 11.46 -5.31 16.04
C ALA A 54 9.99 -5.74 15.96
N LEU A 55 9.13 -4.97 15.27
CA LEU A 55 7.73 -5.36 15.05
C LEU A 55 7.64 -6.61 14.17
N ARG A 56 8.42 -6.67 13.08
CA ARG A 56 8.44 -7.83 12.16
C ARG A 56 8.96 -9.11 12.81
N GLU A 57 9.77 -9.02 13.85
CA GLU A 57 10.28 -10.18 14.60
C GLU A 57 9.21 -10.83 15.49
N SER A 58 8.20 -10.08 15.94
CA SER A 58 7.19 -10.57 16.90
C SER A 58 5.76 -10.60 16.37
N THR A 59 5.48 -9.90 15.27
CA THR A 59 4.13 -9.67 14.76
C THR A 59 4.05 -10.04 13.29
N ARG A 60 2.98 -10.73 12.90
CA ARG A 60 2.72 -10.97 11.48
C ARG A 60 2.44 -9.65 10.78
N VAL A 61 3.15 -9.36 9.70
CA VAL A 61 2.94 -8.16 8.88
C VAL A 61 2.28 -8.54 7.56
N ILE A 62 1.19 -7.83 7.21
CA ILE A 62 0.59 -7.84 5.89
C ILE A 62 0.38 -6.39 5.44
N GLY A 63 -0.01 -6.18 4.18
CA GLY A 63 -0.40 -4.85 3.75
C GLY A 63 -0.64 -4.69 2.26
N THR A 64 -0.88 -3.44 1.90
CA THR A 64 -1.00 -2.92 0.54
C THR A 64 -0.12 -1.67 0.38
N TRP A 65 -0.19 -1.02 -0.77
CA TRP A 65 0.51 0.24 -1.06
C TRP A 65 -0.43 1.44 -1.11
N ASP A 66 0.14 2.65 -1.10
CA ASP A 66 -0.51 3.82 -1.67
C ASP A 66 0.39 4.50 -2.74
N ASP A 67 0.08 5.71 -3.19
CA ASP A 67 0.81 6.34 -4.32
C ASP A 67 2.30 6.54 -4.09
N HIS A 68 2.68 6.87 -2.86
CA HIS A 68 4.07 7.12 -2.50
C HIS A 68 4.95 5.86 -2.52
N ASP A 69 4.35 4.70 -2.23
CA ASP A 69 4.94 3.37 -2.45
C ASP A 69 4.94 2.99 -3.94
N TYR A 70 3.83 3.31 -4.62
CA TYR A 70 3.61 3.00 -6.03
C TYR A 70 4.63 3.71 -6.92
N GLY A 71 5.09 4.89 -6.50
CA GLY A 71 6.25 5.58 -7.07
C GLY A 71 5.95 6.96 -7.66
N ALA A 72 4.71 7.44 -7.57
CA ALA A 72 4.35 8.81 -7.92
C ALA A 72 3.01 9.19 -7.30
N ASN A 73 2.96 10.38 -6.70
CA ASN A 73 1.76 10.99 -6.14
C ASN A 73 0.56 10.89 -7.10
N ASP A 74 -0.58 10.43 -6.60
CA ASP A 74 -1.83 10.31 -7.36
C ASP A 74 -1.75 9.43 -8.63
N ALA A 75 -0.67 8.70 -8.86
CA ALA A 75 -0.53 7.87 -10.04
C ALA A 75 -1.40 6.61 -9.96
N GLY A 76 -1.71 6.07 -11.13
CA GLY A 76 -2.41 4.81 -11.32
C GLY A 76 -1.84 4.06 -12.51
N ARG A 77 -2.68 3.45 -13.34
CA ARG A 77 -2.27 2.58 -14.46
C ARG A 77 -1.26 3.20 -15.44
N SER A 78 -1.20 4.53 -15.55
CA SER A 78 -0.27 5.26 -16.42
C SER A 78 1.17 5.32 -15.90
N TYR A 79 1.43 4.91 -14.66
CA TYR A 79 2.76 4.92 -14.09
C TYR A 79 3.66 3.86 -14.74
N PRO A 80 4.79 4.26 -15.38
CA PRO A 80 5.56 3.35 -16.23
C PRO A 80 6.37 2.30 -15.45
N LYS A 81 6.51 2.42 -14.13
CA LYS A 81 7.26 1.46 -13.30
C LYS A 81 6.36 0.61 -12.40
N ARG A 82 5.04 0.61 -12.62
CA ARG A 82 4.07 -0.09 -11.74
C ARG A 82 4.41 -1.56 -11.45
N ASP A 83 4.88 -2.31 -12.45
CA ASP A 83 5.22 -3.73 -12.29
C ASP A 83 6.48 -3.91 -11.44
N ARG A 84 7.43 -2.99 -11.58
CA ARG A 84 8.66 -2.99 -10.77
C ARG A 84 8.36 -2.55 -9.33
N SER A 85 7.54 -1.52 -9.14
CA SER A 85 7.04 -1.14 -7.82
C SER A 85 6.30 -2.30 -7.14
N GLN A 86 5.53 -3.10 -7.92
CA GLN A 86 4.82 -4.27 -7.41
C GLN A 86 5.80 -5.29 -6.82
N ALA A 87 6.86 -5.62 -7.56
CA ALA A 87 7.89 -6.52 -7.05
C ALA A 87 8.47 -6.01 -5.72
N HIS A 88 8.87 -4.73 -5.66
CA HIS A 88 9.46 -4.14 -4.46
C HIS A 88 8.53 -4.14 -3.23
N VAL A 89 7.24 -3.84 -3.40
CA VAL A 89 6.32 -3.88 -2.26
C VAL A 89 6.01 -5.34 -1.83
N LEU A 90 5.97 -6.29 -2.77
CA LEU A 90 5.80 -7.70 -2.44
C LEU A 90 7.03 -8.25 -1.69
N ASP A 91 8.24 -7.81 -2.05
CA ASP A 91 9.47 -8.11 -1.31
C ASP A 91 9.43 -7.48 0.09
N PHE A 92 8.98 -6.22 0.21
CA PHE A 92 8.84 -5.55 1.50
C PHE A 92 7.86 -6.27 2.45
N MET A 93 6.80 -6.87 1.90
CA MET A 93 5.80 -7.65 2.63
C MET A 93 6.17 -9.14 2.81
N ASP A 94 7.40 -9.54 2.50
CA ASP A 94 7.91 -10.92 2.54
C ASP A 94 7.02 -11.93 1.80
N VAL A 95 6.42 -11.53 0.67
CA VAL A 95 5.61 -12.43 -0.13
C VAL A 95 6.53 -13.43 -0.84
N PRO A 96 6.34 -14.76 -0.69
CA PRO A 96 7.21 -15.75 -1.33
C PRO A 96 7.30 -15.58 -2.85
N GLU A 97 8.44 -15.95 -3.44
CA GLU A 97 8.70 -15.81 -4.89
C GLU A 97 7.73 -16.64 -5.75
N ASP A 98 7.25 -17.77 -5.23
CA ASP A 98 6.29 -18.67 -5.87
C ASP A 98 4.82 -18.32 -5.56
N HIS A 99 4.56 -17.24 -4.83
CA HIS A 99 3.21 -16.87 -4.47
C HIS A 99 2.44 -16.34 -5.71
N PRO A 100 1.18 -16.77 -5.97
CA PRO A 100 0.36 -16.29 -7.10
C PRO A 100 0.11 -14.78 -7.20
N ARG A 101 0.53 -14.00 -6.18
CA ARG A 101 0.46 -12.54 -6.19
C ARG A 101 1.56 -11.94 -7.06
N ARG A 102 2.68 -12.64 -7.24
CA ARG A 102 3.79 -12.21 -8.10
C ARG A 102 3.50 -12.43 -9.59
N GLU A 103 2.50 -13.26 -9.91
CA GLU A 103 2.12 -13.61 -11.28
C GLU A 103 0.96 -12.78 -11.84
N ARG A 104 0.32 -11.94 -11.01
CA ARG A 104 -0.86 -11.15 -11.40
C ARG A 104 -0.61 -9.66 -11.31
N ALA A 105 -1.43 -8.89 -12.00
CA ALA A 105 -1.46 -7.44 -11.95
C ALA A 105 -2.13 -6.92 -10.66
N GLY A 106 -1.36 -6.25 -9.80
CA GLY A 106 -1.80 -5.62 -8.55
C GLY A 106 -1.54 -6.45 -7.29
N VAL A 107 -1.50 -5.77 -6.14
CA VAL A 107 -1.04 -6.31 -4.84
C VAL A 107 -2.16 -6.70 -3.88
N TYR A 108 -3.42 -6.58 -4.32
CA TYR A 108 -4.59 -6.94 -3.52
C TYR A 108 -4.45 -8.35 -2.92
N SER A 109 -5.05 -8.62 -1.77
CA SER A 109 -4.95 -9.93 -1.12
C SER A 109 -6.09 -10.17 -0.13
N ALA A 110 -6.27 -11.42 0.29
CA ALA A 110 -7.23 -11.77 1.32
C ALA A 110 -6.57 -12.73 2.32
N HIS A 111 -6.77 -12.48 3.61
CA HIS A 111 -6.21 -13.28 4.71
C HIS A 111 -7.33 -13.64 5.66
N THR A 112 -7.33 -14.86 6.19
CA THR A 112 -8.33 -15.31 7.16
C THR A 112 -7.62 -15.78 8.43
N TYR A 113 -8.08 -15.28 9.57
CA TYR A 113 -7.50 -15.55 10.88
C TYR A 113 -8.55 -16.14 11.82
N GLY A 114 -8.10 -16.89 12.82
CA GLY A 114 -8.94 -17.49 13.85
C GLY A 114 -9.49 -18.89 13.49
N PRO A 115 -9.98 -19.63 14.50
CA PRO A 115 -10.48 -20.99 14.34
C PRO A 115 -11.83 -21.02 13.59
N PRO A 116 -12.26 -22.18 13.08
CA PRO A 116 -13.62 -22.36 12.56
C PRO A 116 -14.67 -21.81 13.54
N GLY A 117 -15.66 -21.07 13.02
CA GLY A 117 -16.71 -20.45 13.83
C GLY A 117 -16.33 -19.11 14.51
N LYS A 118 -15.06 -18.72 14.53
CA LYS A 118 -14.58 -17.41 15.03
C LYS A 118 -13.50 -16.84 14.12
N ARG A 119 -13.89 -16.48 12.88
CA ARG A 119 -12.96 -16.03 11.85
C ARG A 119 -13.08 -14.55 11.56
N VAL A 120 -11.94 -13.92 11.33
CA VAL A 120 -11.83 -12.58 10.74
C VAL A 120 -11.24 -12.72 9.35
N LYS A 121 -11.91 -12.16 8.34
CA LYS A 121 -11.39 -12.09 6.96
C LYS A 121 -10.98 -10.67 6.65
N VAL A 122 -9.69 -10.48 6.41
CA VAL A 122 -9.11 -9.21 5.99
C VAL A 122 -9.01 -9.22 4.47
N ILE A 123 -9.59 -8.23 3.81
CA ILE A 123 -9.49 -8.02 2.36
C ILE A 123 -8.72 -6.73 2.14
N LEU A 124 -7.53 -6.86 1.55
CA LEU A 124 -6.66 -5.74 1.20
C LEU A 124 -6.86 -5.44 -0.28
N LEU A 125 -7.33 -4.22 -0.56
CA LEU A 125 -7.55 -3.75 -1.92
C LEU A 125 -6.28 -3.11 -2.49
N ASP A 126 -6.21 -3.10 -3.81
CA ASP A 126 -5.26 -2.31 -4.58
C ASP A 126 -6.04 -1.25 -5.35
N THR A 127 -5.85 0.01 -4.97
CA THR A 127 -6.54 1.17 -5.54
C THR A 127 -5.66 1.96 -6.50
N ARG A 128 -4.50 1.43 -6.88
CA ARG A 128 -3.51 2.14 -7.72
C ARG A 128 -3.26 1.42 -9.03
N TYR A 129 -2.95 0.11 -9.03
CA TYR A 129 -2.44 -0.60 -10.21
C TYR A 129 -3.31 -0.41 -11.46
N HIS A 130 -4.62 -0.63 -11.30
CA HIS A 130 -5.61 -0.60 -12.37
C HIS A 130 -6.33 0.74 -12.49
N ARG A 131 -6.04 1.69 -11.59
CA ARG A 131 -6.80 2.93 -11.52
C ARG A 131 -6.50 3.81 -12.71
N ASP A 132 -7.55 4.31 -13.35
CA ASP A 132 -7.43 5.30 -14.42
C ASP A 132 -6.81 6.62 -13.92
N PRO A 133 -6.22 7.43 -14.80
CA PRO A 133 -5.77 8.78 -14.45
C PRO A 133 -6.91 9.59 -13.81
N ILE A 134 -6.56 10.40 -12.81
CA ILE A 134 -7.51 11.26 -12.11
C ILE A 134 -7.26 12.73 -12.48
N THR A 135 -8.35 13.49 -12.60
CA THR A 135 -8.29 14.94 -12.89
C THR A 135 -8.64 15.71 -11.62
N ARG A 136 -7.74 16.58 -11.16
CA ARG A 136 -8.00 17.44 -9.99
C ARG A 136 -9.07 18.47 -10.32
N ASP A 137 -9.96 18.73 -9.36
CA ASP A 137 -10.90 19.85 -9.41
C ASP A 137 -10.19 21.13 -8.94
N PRO A 138 -9.98 22.13 -9.82
CA PRO A 138 -9.24 23.32 -9.48
C PRO A 138 -10.04 24.38 -8.69
N ILE A 139 -11.36 24.23 -8.54
CA ILE A 139 -12.26 25.31 -8.09
C ILE A 139 -13.03 24.96 -6.79
N GLY A 140 -12.98 23.70 -6.35
CA GLY A 140 -13.05 23.37 -4.92
C GLY A 140 -14.45 23.12 -4.35
N ARG A 141 -14.98 21.91 -4.58
CA ARG A 141 -15.87 21.22 -3.63
C ARG A 141 -15.55 19.72 -3.45
N GLN A 142 -14.76 19.15 -4.35
CA GLN A 142 -14.29 17.76 -4.33
C GLN A 142 -12.81 17.72 -4.69
N ARG A 143 -12.08 16.66 -4.32
CA ARG A 143 -10.62 16.58 -4.55
C ARG A 143 -10.28 16.24 -6.01
N TYR A 144 -11.14 15.49 -6.69
CA TYR A 144 -11.01 15.09 -8.10
C TYR A 144 -12.38 15.08 -8.78
N PHE A 145 -12.41 15.28 -10.10
CA PHE A 145 -13.61 15.02 -10.90
C PHE A 145 -13.92 13.51 -10.92
N PRO A 146 -15.21 13.11 -10.88
CA PRO A 146 -15.60 11.73 -11.16
C PRO A 146 -15.08 11.32 -12.54
N ASN A 147 -14.55 10.10 -12.63
CA ASN A 147 -14.21 9.55 -13.93
C ASN A 147 -15.49 8.94 -14.54
N GLU A 148 -16.01 9.55 -15.60
CA GLU A 148 -17.26 9.12 -16.25
C GLU A 148 -17.09 7.83 -17.08
N GLU A 149 -15.86 7.50 -17.48
CA GLU A 149 -15.54 6.36 -18.36
C GLU A 149 -14.72 5.25 -17.67
N GLY A 150 -14.20 5.51 -16.47
CA GLY A 150 -13.29 4.61 -15.76
C GLY A 150 -13.89 3.73 -14.68
N THR A 151 -13.07 2.85 -14.11
CA THR A 151 -13.45 1.95 -12.99
C THR A 151 -13.49 2.62 -11.61
N SER A 152 -13.47 3.95 -11.55
CA SER A 152 -13.64 4.64 -10.27
C SER A 152 -15.07 4.41 -9.77
N TRP A 153 -15.22 3.87 -8.56
CA TRP A 153 -16.50 3.50 -7.93
C TRP A 153 -17.47 4.67 -7.68
N ALA A 154 -17.16 5.87 -8.17
CA ALA A 154 -18.01 7.05 -8.05
C ALA A 154 -18.90 7.23 -9.29
N ARG A 155 -19.77 6.26 -9.58
CA ARG A 155 -20.97 6.58 -10.37
C ARG A 155 -21.96 7.27 -9.44
N ARG A 156 -22.25 8.56 -9.68
CA ARG A 156 -23.46 9.14 -9.08
C ARG A 156 -24.65 8.38 -9.65
N SER A 157 -25.40 7.71 -8.80
CA SER A 157 -26.79 7.38 -9.08
C SER A 157 -27.57 8.69 -9.14
N GLY A 158 -27.56 9.33 -10.31
CA GLY A 158 -28.52 10.38 -10.65
C GLY A 158 -29.81 9.70 -11.10
N SER A 159 -30.86 9.90 -10.33
CA SER A 159 -32.23 9.56 -10.69
C SER A 159 -32.64 10.26 -11.98
N GLY A 160 -33.06 9.47 -12.96
CA GLY A 160 -33.77 9.86 -14.17
C GLY A 160 -34.72 8.74 -14.54
#